data_AF-A0A381XU16-F1
#
_entry.id   AF-A0A381XU16-F1
#
_cell.length_a   1.000
_cell.length_b   1.000
_cell.length_c   1.000
_cell.angle_alpha   90.00
_cell.angle_beta   90.00
_cell.angle_gamma   90.00
#
_symmetry.space_group_name_H-M   'P 1'
#
loop_
_entity.id
_entity.type
_entity.pdbx_description
1 polymer ?
#
loop_
_entity_poly.entity_id
_entity_poly.type
_entity_poly.pdbx_seq_one_letter_code
_entity_poly.pdbx_strand_id
1 'polypeptide(L)'
;VGVREEKCPFCGAWRPGLFGWATVLRRSLGGRLDLFTLIGVACGTLYALALLLEPEAVLQPAGFLSILSPGTRALYQLGMTGGVAWQQGWWWTPLTAVYLHGSLLHIVFNVMWIRNLGPGVAEVYGQGRAFLLFSIAGIGG
;
A
#
# COMPACT_ATOMS: atom_id res chain seq x y z
N VAL A 1 -3.62 -29.38 1.76
CA VAL A 1 -4.49 -28.71 0.76
C VAL A 1 -3.61 -28.27 -0.39
N GLY A 2 -3.75 -28.89 -1.55
CA GLY A 2 -2.89 -28.60 -2.70
C GLY A 2 -3.38 -27.33 -3.40
N VAL A 3 -2.47 -26.40 -3.71
CA VAL A 3 -2.77 -25.15 -4.46
C VAL A 3 -3.33 -25.43 -5.88
N ARG A 4 -3.38 -26.69 -6.30
CA ARG A 4 -3.90 -27.15 -7.60
C ARG A 4 -5.28 -27.83 -7.54
N GLU A 5 -5.93 -27.90 -6.38
CA GLU A 5 -7.24 -28.56 -6.26
C GLU A 5 -8.38 -27.62 -6.71
N GLU A 6 -9.18 -28.08 -7.69
CA GLU A 6 -10.27 -27.27 -8.28
C GLU A 6 -11.44 -27.04 -7.32
N LYS A 7 -11.61 -27.94 -6.34
CA LYS A 7 -12.67 -27.88 -5.32
C LYS A 7 -12.08 -28.20 -3.96
N CYS A 8 -12.53 -27.48 -2.93
CA CYS A 8 -12.16 -27.75 -1.56
C CYS A 8 -12.71 -29.13 -1.12
N PRO A 9 -11.86 -30.08 -0.64
CA PRO A 9 -12.31 -31.41 -0.25
C PRO A 9 -13.17 -31.44 1.03
N PHE A 10 -13.17 -30.36 1.82
CA PHE A 10 -13.94 -30.27 3.07
C PHE A 10 -15.32 -29.60 2.91
N CYS A 11 -15.48 -28.67 1.97
CA CYS A 11 -16.74 -27.91 1.81
C CYS A 11 -17.27 -27.86 0.38
N GLY A 12 -16.57 -28.42 -0.60
CA GLY A 12 -16.99 -28.43 -2.01
C GLY A 12 -16.91 -27.09 -2.73
N ALA A 13 -16.41 -26.03 -2.07
CA ALA A 13 -16.27 -24.72 -2.67
C ALA A 13 -15.34 -24.74 -3.90
N TRP A 14 -15.84 -24.25 -5.03
CA TRP A 14 -15.10 -24.17 -6.30
C TRP A 14 -14.06 -23.03 -6.23
N ARG A 15 -12.78 -23.36 -6.44
CA ARG A 15 -11.63 -22.43 -6.47
C ARG A 15 -11.61 -21.41 -5.31
N PRO A 16 -11.18 -21.81 -4.10
CA PRO A 16 -11.18 -20.94 -2.92
C PRO A 16 -10.20 -19.75 -2.99
N GLY A 17 -9.40 -19.61 -4.05
CA GLY A 17 -8.63 -18.41 -4.36
C GLY A 17 -9.44 -17.40 -5.17
N LEU A 18 -9.98 -16.37 -4.50
CA LEU A 18 -10.55 -15.14 -5.08
C LEU A 18 -11.30 -15.33 -6.41
N PHE A 19 -12.28 -16.25 -6.47
CA PHE A 19 -13.12 -16.47 -7.66
C PHE A 19 -12.33 -16.60 -8.99
N GLY A 20 -11.12 -17.17 -8.97
CA GLY A 20 -10.26 -17.33 -10.14
C GLY A 20 -9.50 -16.08 -10.62
N TRP A 21 -9.83 -14.89 -10.12
CA TRP A 21 -9.12 -13.64 -10.43
C TRP A 21 -7.72 -13.60 -9.81
N ALA A 22 -7.53 -14.23 -8.65
CA ALA A 22 -6.21 -14.32 -8.01
C ALA A 22 -5.17 -14.95 -8.94
N THR A 23 -5.54 -15.95 -9.74
CA THR A 23 -4.64 -16.63 -10.67
C THR A 23 -4.31 -15.76 -11.88
N VAL A 24 -5.27 -14.98 -12.36
CA VAL A 24 -5.10 -14.04 -13.48
C VAL A 24 -4.23 -12.87 -13.05
N LEU A 25 -4.51 -12.28 -11.89
CA LEU A 25 -3.74 -11.18 -11.32
C LEU A 25 -2.29 -11.60 -11.01
N ARG A 26 -2.11 -12.80 -10.45
CA ARG A 26 -0.78 -13.37 -10.19
C ARG A 26 -0.01 -13.72 -11.47
N ARG A 27 -0.70 -14.04 -12.57
CA ARG A 27 -0.08 -14.24 -13.90
C ARG A 27 0.28 -12.93 -14.58
N SER A 28 -0.58 -11.92 -14.52
CA SER A 28 -0.34 -10.62 -15.16
C SER A 28 0.73 -9.79 -14.44
N LEU A 29 0.83 -9.93 -13.11
CA LEU A 29 1.84 -9.24 -12.30
C LEU A 29 3.19 -9.98 -12.25
N GLY A 30 3.35 -11.07 -13.02
CA GLY A 30 4.53 -11.94 -12.98
C GLY A 30 4.58 -12.69 -11.66
N GLY A 31 4.49 -14.03 -11.70
CA GLY A 31 4.27 -14.90 -10.53
C GLY A 31 5.32 -14.89 -9.40
N ARG A 32 6.16 -13.86 -9.31
CA ARG A 32 7.18 -13.56 -8.30
C ARG A 32 6.91 -12.29 -7.47
N LEU A 33 5.96 -11.41 -7.84
CA LEU A 33 5.65 -10.21 -7.05
C LEU A 33 4.48 -10.48 -6.09
N ASP A 34 4.81 -10.57 -4.80
CA ASP A 34 3.83 -10.68 -3.71
C ASP A 34 3.11 -9.33 -3.46
N LEU A 35 1.87 -9.38 -2.97
CA LEU A 35 1.02 -8.21 -2.75
C LEU A 35 1.73 -7.12 -1.92
N PHE A 36 2.36 -7.52 -0.82
CA PHE A 36 3.04 -6.59 0.09
C PHE A 36 4.32 -6.02 -0.51
N THR A 37 4.95 -6.74 -1.44
CA THR A 37 6.07 -6.21 -2.23
C THR A 37 5.57 -5.14 -3.20
N LEU A 38 4.42 -5.34 -3.85
CA LEU A 38 3.83 -4.32 -4.73
C LEU A 38 3.45 -3.06 -3.95
N ILE A 39 2.83 -3.21 -2.78
CA ILE A 39 2.52 -2.07 -1.89
C ILE A 39 3.80 -1.34 -1.51
N GLY A 40 4.84 -2.06 -1.07
CA GLY A 40 6.12 -1.45 -0.71
C GLY A 40 6.78 -0.71 -1.88
N VAL A 41 6.76 -1.27 -3.09
CA VAL A 41 7.28 -0.61 -4.31
C VAL A 41 6.47 0.63 -4.66
N ALA A 42 5.13 0.57 -4.56
CA ALA A 42 4.27 1.73 -4.80
C ALA A 42 4.57 2.86 -3.82
N CYS A 43 4.65 2.56 -2.52
CA CYS A 43 5.01 3.52 -1.48
C CYS A 43 6.39 4.14 -1.72
N GLY A 44 7.40 3.30 -2.02
CA GLY A 44 8.76 3.77 -2.30
C GLY A 44 8.85 4.65 -3.54
N THR A 45 8.12 4.28 -4.59
CA THR A 45 8.07 5.05 -5.85
C THR A 45 7.42 6.41 -5.63
N LEU A 46 6.25 6.46 -4.97
CA LEU A 46 5.56 7.71 -4.68
C LEU A 46 6.35 8.61 -3.75
N TYR A 47 7.03 8.04 -2.75
CA TYR A 47 7.92 8.80 -1.87
C TYR A 47 9.11 9.39 -2.62
N ALA A 48 9.77 8.63 -3.49
CA ALA A 48 10.84 9.15 -4.34
C ALA A 48 10.34 10.27 -5.27
N LEU A 49 9.16 10.10 -5.89
CA LEU A 49 8.54 11.14 -6.70
C LEU A 49 8.23 12.39 -5.89
N ALA A 50 7.72 12.25 -4.66
CA ALA A 50 7.44 13.38 -3.79
C ALA A 50 8.69 14.20 -3.47
N LEU A 51 9.83 13.53 -3.22
CA LEU A 51 11.12 14.20 -2.99
C LEU A 51 11.65 14.89 -4.25
N LEU A 52 11.44 14.29 -5.42
CA LEU A 52 11.89 14.86 -6.71
C LEU A 52 11.05 16.06 -7.14
N LEU A 53 9.76 16.10 -6.80
CA LEU A 53 8.86 17.21 -7.12
C LEU A 53 9.19 18.48 -6.32
N GLU A 54 9.71 18.33 -5.10
CA GLU A 54 9.99 19.45 -4.21
C GLU A 54 11.31 19.24 -3.44
N PRO A 55 12.46 19.28 -4.13
CA PRO A 55 13.76 18.99 -3.53
C PRO A 55 14.19 20.02 -2.48
N GLU A 56 13.68 21.26 -2.58
CA GLU A 56 13.97 22.33 -1.61
C GLU A 56 13.48 21.99 -0.20
N ALA A 57 12.37 21.26 -0.08
CA ALA A 57 11.83 20.83 1.23
C ALA A 57 12.76 19.84 1.95
N VAL A 58 13.58 19.09 1.21
CA VAL A 58 14.54 18.12 1.77
C VAL A 58 15.65 18.81 2.55
N LEU A 59 15.97 20.07 2.20
CA LEU A 59 17.06 20.84 2.79
C LEU A 59 16.66 21.56 4.09
N GLN A 60 15.39 21.48 4.51
CA GLN A 60 14.87 22.15 5.69
C GLN A 60 14.34 21.17 6.76
N PRO A 61 15.17 20.25 7.28
CA PRO A 61 14.72 19.32 8.32
C PRO A 61 14.45 20.07 9.64
N ALA A 62 13.23 19.94 10.15
CA ALA A 62 12.76 20.47 11.43
C ALA A 62 12.92 19.46 12.60
N GLY A 63 13.87 18.53 12.51
CA GLY A 63 14.15 17.50 13.53
C GLY A 63 14.33 16.09 12.98
N PHE A 64 14.64 15.12 13.86
CA PHE A 64 14.97 13.74 13.48
C PHE A 64 13.85 13.04 12.68
N LEU A 65 12.58 13.28 13.02
CA LEU A 65 11.43 12.69 12.33
C LEU A 65 11.18 13.27 10.92
N SER A 66 11.84 14.39 10.60
CA SER A 66 11.67 15.12 9.33
C SER A 66 12.82 14.91 8.34
N ILE A 67 13.77 14.02 8.65
CA ILE A 67 14.86 13.69 7.73
C ILE A 67 14.26 13.16 6.41
N LEU A 68 14.62 13.81 5.30
CA LEU A 68 14.06 13.61 3.96
C LEU A 68 12.52 13.65 3.97
N SER A 69 11.93 14.70 4.56
CA SER A 69 10.49 14.94 4.44
C SER A 69 10.15 15.60 3.09
N PRO A 70 9.29 15.00 2.25
CA PRO A 70 8.76 15.68 1.07
C PRO A 70 7.91 16.88 1.48
N GLY A 71 7.87 17.89 0.61
CA GLY A 71 7.05 19.07 0.85
C GLY A 71 5.56 18.80 0.72
N THR A 72 4.77 19.56 1.47
CA THR A 72 3.31 19.43 1.52
C THR A 72 2.66 19.64 0.15
N ARG A 73 3.23 20.52 -0.70
CA ARG A 73 2.70 20.77 -2.04
C ARG A 73 2.87 19.54 -2.93
N ALA A 74 4.06 18.91 -2.93
CA ALA A 74 4.28 17.66 -3.65
C ALA A 74 3.35 16.55 -3.17
N LEU A 75 3.13 16.42 -1.86
CA LEU A 75 2.22 15.44 -1.29
C LEU A 75 0.75 15.65 -1.75
N TYR A 76 0.26 16.90 -1.77
CA TYR A 76 -1.08 17.18 -2.30
C TYR A 76 -1.21 16.85 -3.79
N GLN A 77 -0.19 17.14 -4.60
CA GLN A 77 -0.19 16.78 -6.03
C GLN A 77 -0.24 15.26 -6.26
N LEU A 78 0.35 14.49 -5.35
CA LEU A 78 0.34 13.02 -5.40
C LEU A 78 -0.89 12.39 -4.72
N GLY A 79 -1.81 13.19 -4.17
CA GLY A 79 -3.07 12.71 -3.61
C GLY A 79 -3.11 12.62 -2.08
N MET A 80 -2.40 13.48 -1.36
CA MET A 80 -2.55 13.63 0.09
C MET A 80 -3.98 14.06 0.43
N THR A 81 -4.54 13.45 1.47
CA THR A 81 -5.84 13.82 2.03
C THR A 81 -5.70 14.95 3.06
N GLY A 82 -6.75 15.73 3.25
CA GLY A 82 -6.76 16.85 4.21
C GLY A 82 -7.79 17.92 3.86
N GLY A 83 -7.88 18.99 4.67
CA GLY A 83 -8.89 20.03 4.49
C GLY A 83 -8.93 20.63 3.08
N VAL A 84 -7.76 20.84 2.47
CA VAL A 84 -7.65 21.36 1.09
C VAL A 84 -8.26 20.41 0.06
N ALA A 85 -8.00 19.10 0.18
CA ALA A 85 -8.53 18.09 -0.73
C ALA A 85 -10.06 17.98 -0.64
N TRP A 86 -10.61 18.05 0.58
CA TRP A 86 -12.04 17.96 0.81
C TRP A 86 -12.79 19.19 0.32
N GLN A 87 -12.22 20.39 0.48
CA GLN A 87 -12.78 21.62 -0.09
C GLN A 87 -12.85 21.58 -1.62
N GLN A 88 -11.95 20.85 -2.27
CA GLN A 88 -11.94 20.65 -3.72
C GLN A 88 -12.77 19.44 -4.18
N GLY A 89 -13.44 18.74 -3.25
CA GLY A 89 -14.29 17.59 -3.56
C GLY A 89 -13.52 16.31 -3.93
N TRP A 90 -12.24 16.20 -3.57
CA TRP A 90 -11.39 15.05 -3.90
C TRP A 90 -11.64 13.87 -2.94
N TRP A 91 -12.82 13.27 -3.00
CA TRP A 91 -13.25 12.20 -2.10
C TRP A 91 -12.39 10.92 -2.19
N TRP A 92 -11.60 10.75 -3.25
CA TRP A 92 -10.70 9.61 -3.42
C TRP A 92 -9.39 9.75 -2.65
N THR A 93 -9.04 10.93 -2.14
CA THR A 93 -7.74 11.14 -1.48
C THR A 93 -7.47 10.28 -0.25
N PRO A 94 -8.46 9.82 0.53
CA PRO A 94 -8.19 8.84 1.59
C PRO A 94 -7.57 7.55 1.07
N LEU A 95 -7.93 7.10 -0.14
CA LEU A 95 -7.34 5.90 -0.75
C LEU A 95 -5.91 6.14 -1.23
N THR A 96 -5.64 7.28 -1.88
CA THR A 96 -4.30 7.59 -2.39
C THR A 96 -3.34 7.93 -1.25
N ALA A 97 -3.83 8.56 -0.18
CA ALA A 97 -3.03 8.94 0.98
C ALA A 97 -2.40 7.74 1.71
N VAL A 98 -3.03 6.54 1.64
CA VAL A 98 -2.48 5.31 2.23
C VAL A 98 -1.07 4.98 1.74
N TYR A 99 -0.71 5.39 0.52
CA TYR A 99 0.58 5.09 -0.09
C TYR A 99 1.61 6.21 0.06
N LEU A 100 1.20 7.39 0.55
CA LEU A 100 2.06 8.56 0.69
C LEU A 100 2.73 8.60 2.07
N HIS A 101 3.98 9.07 2.09
CA HIS A 101 4.79 9.09 3.30
C HIS A 101 5.47 10.44 3.49
N GLY A 102 5.43 10.95 4.71
CA GLY A 102 5.92 12.29 5.07
C GLY A 102 7.39 12.38 5.52
N SER A 103 8.10 11.26 5.66
CA SER A 103 9.55 11.28 5.96
C SER A 103 10.19 9.91 5.74
N LEU A 104 11.53 9.87 5.74
CA LEU A 104 12.30 8.64 5.57
C LEU A 104 12.01 7.62 6.67
N LEU A 105 12.01 8.08 7.92
CA LEU A 105 11.73 7.22 9.06
C LEU A 105 10.31 6.67 8.98
N HIS A 106 9.35 7.50 8.59
CA HIS A 106 7.95 7.12 8.45
C HIS A 106 7.76 6.01 7.39
N ILE A 107 8.39 6.12 6.21
CA ILE A 107 8.31 5.07 5.19
C ILE A 107 9.04 3.78 5.58
N VAL A 108 10.22 3.88 6.20
CA VAL A 108 10.99 2.71 6.62
C VAL A 108 10.18 1.87 7.61
N PHE A 109 9.61 2.49 8.64
CA PHE A 109 8.82 1.74 9.63
C PHE A 109 7.55 1.13 9.05
N ASN A 110 6.79 1.87 8.25
CA ASN A 110 5.56 1.33 7.66
C ASN A 110 5.84 0.18 6.71
N VAL A 111 6.78 0.34 5.78
CA VAL A 111 7.11 -0.71 4.81
C VAL A 111 7.74 -1.91 5.52
N MET A 112 8.55 -1.71 6.57
CA MET A 112 9.07 -2.81 7.39
C MET A 112 7.92 -3.62 8.02
N TRP A 113 6.96 -2.96 8.67
CA TRP A 113 5.83 -3.64 9.31
C TRP A 113 4.91 -4.32 8.29
N ILE A 114 4.66 -3.69 7.15
CA ILE A 114 3.90 -4.29 6.03
C ILE A 114 4.59 -5.58 5.56
N ARG A 115 5.92 -5.59 5.43
CA ARG A 115 6.67 -6.77 4.98
C ARG A 115 6.78 -7.86 6.05
N ASN A 116 6.81 -7.49 7.34
CA ASN A 116 6.93 -8.44 8.44
C ASN A 116 5.59 -9.08 8.83
N LEU A 117 4.50 -8.29 8.86
CA LEU A 117 3.18 -8.76 9.30
C LEU A 117 2.27 -9.15 8.13
N GLY A 118 2.40 -8.47 6.99
CA GLY A 118 1.55 -8.67 5.82
C GLY A 118 1.47 -10.13 5.39
N PRO A 119 2.60 -10.83 5.15
CA PRO A 119 2.59 -12.23 4.76
C PRO A 119 1.81 -13.12 5.74
N GLY A 120 2.00 -12.93 7.05
CA GLY A 120 1.26 -13.68 8.08
C GLY A 120 -0.25 -13.42 8.03
N VAL A 121 -0.67 -12.16 7.82
CA VAL A 121 -2.09 -11.82 7.62
C VAL A 121 -2.65 -12.48 6.36
N ALA A 122 -1.89 -12.48 5.26
CA ALA A 122 -2.31 -13.13 4.02
C ALA A 122 -2.33 -14.66 4.11
N GLU A 123 -1.48 -15.27 4.93
CA GLU A 123 -1.51 -16.71 5.21
C GLU A 123 -2.79 -17.12 5.96
N VAL A 124 -3.20 -16.33 6.96
CA VAL A 124 -4.39 -16.62 7.78
C VAL A 124 -5.69 -16.28 7.05
N TYR A 125 -5.77 -15.12 6.42
CA TYR A 125 -7.02 -14.59 5.85
C TYR A 125 -7.12 -14.70 4.33
N GLY A 126 -6.01 -15.00 3.64
CA GLY A 126 -5.91 -14.95 2.19
C GLY A 126 -5.60 -13.55 1.65
N GLN A 127 -4.95 -13.50 0.48
CA GLN A 127 -4.43 -12.28 -0.17
C GLN A 127 -5.48 -11.18 -0.35
N GLY A 128 -6.70 -11.52 -0.81
CA GLY A 128 -7.75 -10.51 -1.04
C GLY A 128 -8.29 -9.87 0.24
N ARG A 129 -8.47 -10.66 1.31
CA ARG A 129 -8.94 -10.13 2.59
C ARG A 129 -7.84 -9.31 3.26
N ALA A 130 -6.58 -9.74 3.16
CA ALA A 130 -5.45 -8.98 3.64
C ALA A 130 -5.35 -7.61 2.95
N PHE A 131 -5.58 -7.53 1.63
CA PHE A 131 -5.63 -6.26 0.91
C PHE A 131 -6.78 -5.34 1.38
N LEU A 132 -7.97 -5.90 1.60
CA LEU A 132 -9.10 -5.12 2.12
C LEU A 132 -8.83 -4.60 3.52
N LEU A 133 -8.27 -5.44 4.40
CA LEU A 133 -7.87 -5.06 5.75
C LEU A 133 -6.83 -3.94 5.71
N PHE A 134 -5.80 -4.08 4.89
CA PHE A 134 -4.79 -3.04 4.66
C PHE A 134 -5.43 -1.72 4.21
N SER A 135 -6.34 -1.77 3.23
CA SER A 135 -6.95 -0.58 2.66
C SER A 135 -7.86 0.13 3.66
N ILE A 136 -8.71 -0.62 4.38
CA ILE A 136 -9.64 -0.06 5.36
C ILE A 136 -8.87 0.51 6.56
N ALA A 137 -7.87 -0.22 7.06
CA ALA A 137 -7.01 0.27 8.14
C ALA A 137 -6.26 1.54 7.71
N GLY A 138 -5.69 1.56 6.51
CA GLY A 138 -4.99 2.74 5.98
C GLY A 138 -5.88 3.98 5.83
N ILE A 139 -7.14 3.81 5.45
CA ILE A 139 -8.11 4.93 5.38
C ILE A 139 -8.52 5.40 6.79
N GLY A 140 -8.66 4.46 7.73
CA GLY A 140 -9.12 4.73 9.09
C GLY A 140 -8.09 5.40 10.01
N GLY A 141 -6.80 5.16 9.75
CA GLY A 141 -5.70 5.59 10.63
C GLY A 141 -5.34 4.56 11.69
#